data_AF-A0A2H9VP36-F1
#
_entry.id   AF-A0A2H9VP36-F1
#
_cell.length_a   1.000
_cell.length_b   1.000
_cell.length_c   1.000
_cell.angle_alpha   90.00
_cell.angle_beta   90.00
_cell.angle_gamma   90.00
#
_symmetry.space_group_name_H-M   'P 1'
#
loop_
_entity.id
_entity.type
_entity.pdbx_description
1 polymer ?
#
loop_
_entity_poly.entity_id
_entity_poly.type
_entity_poly.pdbx_seq_one_letter_code
_entity_poly.pdbx_strand_id
1 'polypeptide(L)'
;MRTSLNKLKLIDDYLLGNLHVPDALLFEANIILNTELADSVALQKQTHQLVKNYGRQSLKAELTAVQHQLSTAPEHRGFMQSIANIFKKH
;
A
#
# COMPACT_ATOMS: atom_id res chain seq x y z
N MET A 1 -2.89 22.86 21.41
CA MET A 1 -3.37 22.46 20.07
C MET A 1 -2.96 21.02 19.75
N ARG A 2 -3.69 20.01 20.26
CA ARG A 2 -3.48 18.56 20.00
C ARG A 2 -4.60 17.93 19.16
N THR A 3 -5.63 18.71 18.83
CA THR A 3 -6.86 18.26 18.18
C THR A 3 -6.64 17.87 16.72
N SER A 4 -5.79 18.58 15.98
CA SER A 4 -5.49 18.25 14.56
C SER A 4 -4.75 16.91 14.43
N LEU A 5 -3.74 16.66 15.26
CA LEU A 5 -3.00 15.39 15.27
C LEU A 5 -3.89 14.19 15.65
N ASN A 6 -4.81 14.38 16.61
CA ASN A 6 -5.77 13.34 16.96
C ASN A 6 -6.75 13.03 15.82
N LYS A 7 -7.18 14.06 15.06
CA LYS A 7 -8.03 13.86 13.87
C LYS A 7 -7.30 13.09 12.78
N LEU A 8 -6.04 13.44 12.51
CA LEU A 8 -5.23 12.74 11.51
C LEU A 8 -5.06 11.26 11.86
N LYS A 9 -4.71 10.97 13.11
CA LYS A 9 -4.58 9.60 13.61
C LYS A 9 -5.89 8.82 13.50
N LEU A 10 -7.02 9.44 13.85
CA LEU A 10 -8.33 8.78 13.76
C LEU A 10 -8.69 8.42 12.31
N ILE A 11 -8.38 9.31 11.35
CA ILE A 11 -8.54 9.02 9.91
C ILE A 11 -7.64 7.87 9.50
N ASP A 12 -6.38 7.84 9.94
CA ASP A 12 -5.45 6.74 9.64
C ASP A 12 -5.92 5.42 10.23
N ASP A 13 -6.31 5.41 11.50
CA ASP A 13 -6.78 4.21 12.18
C ASP A 13 -8.06 3.67 11.51
N TYR A 14 -8.94 4.55 11.02
CA TYR A 14 -10.10 4.16 10.22
C TYR A 14 -9.68 3.56 8.86
N LEU A 15 -8.84 4.26 8.09
CA LEU A 15 -8.42 3.83 6.74
C LEU A 15 -7.63 2.52 6.76
N LEU A 16 -6.89 2.27 7.85
CA LEU A 16 -6.09 1.06 8.05
C LEU A 16 -6.90 -0.08 8.69
N GLY A 17 -8.14 0.16 9.12
CA GLY A 17 -9.00 -0.85 9.76
C GLY A 17 -8.59 -1.19 11.20
N ASN A 18 -7.90 -0.27 11.88
CA ASN A 18 -7.46 -0.42 13.26
C ASN A 18 -8.53 -0.03 14.29
N LEU A 19 -9.62 0.60 13.85
CA LEU A 19 -10.73 0.97 14.74
C LEU A 19 -11.55 -0.26 15.13
N HIS A 20 -12.03 -0.25 16.38
CA HIS A 20 -13.04 -1.20 16.82
C HIS A 20 -14.36 -0.92 16.09
N VAL A 21 -15.14 -1.97 15.80
CA VAL A 21 -16.31 -1.90 14.89
C VAL A 21 -17.33 -0.79 15.26
N PRO A 22 -17.73 -0.60 16.53
CA PRO A 22 -18.63 0.49 16.92
C PRO A 22 -18.03 1.88 16.68
N ASP A 23 -16.73 2.04 16.90
CA ASP A 23 -16.04 3.33 16.68
C ASP A 23 -15.93 3.64 15.18
N ALA A 24 -15.70 2.61 14.36
CA ALA A 24 -15.73 2.72 12.90
C ALA A 24 -17.11 3.15 12.39
N LEU A 25 -18.19 2.53 12.87
CA LEU A 25 -19.56 2.90 12.49
C LEU A 25 -19.92 4.33 12.90
N LEU A 26 -19.53 4.74 14.11
CA LEU A 26 -19.73 6.11 14.56
C LEU A 26 -18.90 7.10 13.72
N PHE A 27 -17.69 6.73 13.33
CA PHE A 27 -16.86 7.54 12.46
C PHE A 27 -17.45 7.66 11.05
N GLU A 28 -17.97 6.59 10.47
CA GLU A 28 -18.69 6.59 9.19
C GLU A 28 -19.89 7.53 9.20
N ALA A 29 -20.72 7.48 10.26
CA ALA A 29 -21.82 8.41 10.43
C ALA A 29 -21.33 9.87 10.46
N ASN A 30 -20.22 10.15 11.13
CA ASN A 30 -19.62 11.49 11.17
C ASN A 30 -19.09 11.94 9.81
N ILE A 31 -18.52 11.05 8.99
CA ILE A 31 -18.09 11.36 7.62
C ILE A 31 -19.29 11.82 6.79
N ILE A 32 -20.44 11.13 6.91
CA ILE A 32 -21.67 11.47 6.16
C ILE A 32 -22.21 12.85 6.58
N LEU A 33 -22.15 13.16 7.88
CA LEU A 33 -22.71 14.39 8.44
C LEU A 33 -21.79 15.61 8.30
N ASN A 34 -20.48 15.39 8.10
CA ASN A 34 -19.47 16.45 8.07
C ASN A 34 -18.66 16.40 6.77
N THR A 35 -18.94 17.33 5.86
CA THR A 35 -18.27 17.43 4.55
C THR A 35 -16.78 17.74 4.67
N GLU A 36 -16.36 18.56 5.64
CA GLU A 36 -14.93 18.86 5.86
C GLU A 36 -14.16 17.61 6.29
N LEU A 37 -14.78 16.76 7.12
CA LEU A 37 -14.21 15.48 7.52
C LEU A 37 -14.14 14.53 6.32
N ALA A 38 -15.19 14.46 5.50
CA ALA A 38 -15.20 13.64 4.28
C ALA A 38 -14.08 14.02 3.31
N ASP A 39 -13.88 15.32 3.07
CA ASP A 39 -12.80 15.82 2.22
C ASP A 39 -11.42 15.47 2.78
N SER A 40 -11.25 15.61 4.10
CA SER A 40 -10.01 15.24 4.78
C SER A 40 -9.70 13.75 4.63
N VAL A 41 -10.70 12.88 4.82
CA VAL A 41 -10.58 11.42 4.62
C VAL A 41 -10.24 11.08 3.17
N ALA A 42 -10.89 11.75 2.20
CA ALA A 42 -10.64 11.52 0.78
C ALA A 42 -9.20 11.90 0.39
N LEU A 43 -8.71 13.05 0.83
CA LEU A 43 -7.34 13.50 0.60
C LEU A 43 -6.33 12.53 1.22
N GLN A 44 -6.53 12.14 2.47
CA GLN A 44 -5.62 11.21 3.16
C GLN A 44 -5.58 9.85 2.48
N LYS A 45 -6.72 9.33 2.02
CA LYS A 45 -6.80 8.10 1.21
C LYS A 45 -6.02 8.22 -0.10
N GLN A 46 -6.12 9.36 -0.79
CA GLN A 46 -5.34 9.62 -2.01
C GLN A 46 -3.84 9.67 -1.73
N THR A 47 -3.43 10.34 -0.64
CA THR A 47 -2.03 10.39 -0.22
C THR A 47 -1.47 9.00 0.06
N HIS A 48 -2.19 8.17 0.83
CA HIS A 48 -1.80 6.78 1.08
C HIS A 48 -1.63 5.98 -0.21
N GLN A 49 -2.57 6.14 -1.15
CA GLN A 49 -2.51 5.45 -2.43
C GLN A 49 -1.29 5.89 -3.27
N LEU A 50 -0.98 7.19 -3.27
CA LEU A 50 0.19 7.73 -3.98
C LEU A 50 1.49 7.17 -3.40
N VAL A 51 1.65 7.22 -2.07
CA VAL A 51 2.83 6.68 -1.37
C VAL A 51 2.98 5.18 -1.65
N LYS A 52 1.89 4.42 -1.57
CA LYS A 52 1.89 2.98 -1.87
C LYS A 52 2.29 2.69 -3.31
N ASN A 53 1.76 3.44 -4.27
CA ASN A 53 2.08 3.27 -5.68
C ASN A 53 3.55 3.58 -5.96
N TYR A 54 4.06 4.67 -5.39
CA TYR A 54 5.47 5.04 -5.50
C TYR A 54 6.39 3.96 -4.91
N GLY A 55 6.09 3.48 -3.70
CA GLY A 55 6.85 2.40 -3.07
C GLY A 55 6.83 1.11 -3.90
N ARG A 56 5.67 0.74 -4.46
CA ARG A 56 5.56 -0.41 -5.37
C ARG A 56 6.39 -0.25 -6.63
N GLN A 57 6.48 0.97 -7.18
CA GLN A 57 7.29 1.25 -8.36
C GLN A 57 8.79 1.10 -8.06
N SER A 58 9.27 1.62 -6.92
CA SER A 58 10.65 1.44 -6.46
C SER A 58 11.00 -0.04 -6.29
N LEU A 59 10.17 -0.77 -5.54
CA LEU A 59 10.37 -2.20 -5.30
C LEU A 59 10.36 -3.00 -6.61
N LYS A 60 9.49 -2.66 -7.55
CA LYS A 60 9.47 -3.30 -8.87
C LYS A 60 10.76 -3.03 -9.65
N ALA A 61 11.29 -1.81 -9.60
CA ALA A 61 12.55 -1.47 -10.25
C ALA A 61 13.72 -2.26 -9.65
N GLU A 62 13.80 -2.36 -8.32
CA GLU A 62 14.80 -3.15 -7.61
C GLU A 62 14.72 -4.64 -7.96
N LEU A 63 13.52 -5.23 -7.93
CA LEU A 63 13.30 -6.62 -8.33
C LEU A 63 13.69 -6.87 -9.79
N THR A 64 13.39 -5.93 -10.68
CA THR A 64 13.76 -6.03 -12.10
C THR A 64 15.27 -5.99 -12.29
N ALA A 65 15.97 -5.13 -11.55
CA ALA A 65 17.43 -5.05 -11.57
C ALA A 65 18.08 -6.35 -11.09
N VAL A 66 17.60 -6.90 -9.97
CA VAL A 66 18.08 -8.19 -9.43
C VAL A 66 17.79 -9.32 -10.42
N GLN A 67 16.58 -9.38 -10.98
CA GLN A 67 16.23 -10.38 -12.00
C GLN A 67 17.15 -10.28 -13.23
N HIS A 68 17.46 -9.07 -13.69
CA HIS A 68 18.37 -8.86 -14.82
C HIS A 68 19.79 -9.34 -14.50
N GLN A 69 20.31 -9.09 -13.31
CA GLN A 69 21.61 -9.61 -12.88
C GLN A 69 21.62 -11.15 -12.86
N LEU A 70 20.59 -11.76 -12.27
CA LEU A 70 20.46 -13.23 -12.20
C LEU A 70 20.26 -13.88 -13.58
N SER A 71 19.66 -13.19 -14.54
CA SER A 71 19.42 -13.73 -15.88
C SER A 71 20.62 -13.61 -16.82
N THR A 72 21.48 -12.61 -16.60
CA THR A 72 22.64 -12.33 -17.47
C THR A 72 23.92 -12.99 -16.99
N ALA A 73 24.07 -13.21 -15.68
CA ALA A 73 25.26 -13.86 -15.13
C ALA A 73 25.31 -15.36 -15.53
N PRO A 74 26.40 -15.82 -16.19
CA PRO A 74 26.50 -17.21 -16.66
C PRO A 74 26.45 -18.22 -15.50
N GLU A 75 26.87 -17.82 -14.30
CA GLU A 75 26.84 -18.60 -13.06
C GLU A 75 25.43 -18.90 -12.53
N HIS A 76 24.41 -18.14 -12.96
CA HIS A 76 23.03 -18.27 -12.49
C HIS A 76 22.07 -18.91 -13.53
N ARG A 77 22.58 -19.38 -14.68
CA ARG A 77 21.76 -20.00 -15.73
C ARG A 77 20.95 -21.21 -15.25
N GLY A 78 21.54 -22.09 -14.43
CA GLY A 78 20.85 -23.29 -13.91
C GLY A 78 19.67 -22.94 -13.00
N PHE A 79 19.80 -21.87 -12.22
CA PHE A 79 18.73 -21.35 -11.37
C PHE A 79 17.59 -20.77 -12.21
N MET A 80 17.91 -19.94 -13.21
CA MET A 80 16.91 -19.37 -14.12
C MET A 80 16.18 -20.44 -14.95
N GLN A 81 16.88 -21.49 -15.37
CA GLN A 81 16.27 -22.63 -16.05
C GLN A 81 15.29 -23.37 -15.14
N SER A 82 15.64 -23.55 -13.86
CA SER A 82 14.78 -24.18 -12.86
C SER A 82 13.50 -23.38 -12.65
N ILE A 83 13.61 -22.06 -12.51
CA ILE A 83 12.45 -21.16 -12.42
C ILE A 83 11.58 -21.25 -13.67
N ALA A 84 12.17 -21.15 -14.87
CA ALA A 84 11.43 -21.24 -16.12
C ALA A 84 10.67 -22.58 -16.26
N ASN A 85 11.23 -23.67 -15.74
CA ASN A 85 10.60 -24.98 -15.75
C ASN A 85 9.37 -25.07 -14.81
N ILE A 86 9.32 -24.29 -13.73
CA ILE A 86 8.12 -24.19 -12.87
C ILE A 86 6.93 -23.66 -13.67
N PHE A 87 7.15 -22.69 -14.55
CA PHE A 87 6.10 -22.06 -15.36
C PHE A 87 5.84 -22.76 -16.70
N LYS A 88 6.67 -23.72 -17.10
CA LYS A 88 6.50 -24.50 -18.35
C LYS A 88 5.62 -25.75 -18.21
N LYS A 89 5.27 -26.14 -16.98
CA LYS A 89 4.48 -27.34 -16.73
C LYS A 89 3.00 -26.98 -16.51
N HIS A 90 2.34 -26.57 -17.59
CA HIS A 90 0.88 -26.57 -17.74
C HIS A 90 0.53 -26.71 -19.22
#